data_AF-A0A482V8Z0-F1
#
_entry.id   AF-A0A482V8Z0-F1
#
_cell.length_a   1.000
_cell.length_b   1.000
_cell.length_c   1.000
_cell.angle_alpha   90.00
_cell.angle_beta   90.00
_cell.angle_gamma   90.00
#
_symmetry.space_group_name_H-M   'P 1'
#
loop_
_entity.id
_entity.type
_entity.pdbx_description
1 polymer ?
#
loop_
_entity_poly.entity_id
_entity_poly.type
_entity_poly.pdbx_seq_one_letter_code
_entity_poly.pdbx_strand_id
1 'polypeptide(L)'
;SNNAICSDNEIHEKCINYCPPTCQRPNPPVCQFFVCQKGCVCKDGYIRDSISGGCVPIKDCENLCLDNQKFDVCGAACPVSCQIPVPATCNKNCVSGCFCKEGFMFDEFTKKCVEKCPN
;
A
#
# COMPACT_ATOMS: atom_id res chain seq x y z
N SER A 1 -32.38 -4.17 11.27
CA SER A 1 -31.49 -4.98 10.43
C SER A 1 -30.68 -4.07 9.54
N ASN A 2 -29.45 -3.71 9.92
CA ASN A 2 -28.52 -3.00 9.04
C ASN A 2 -27.61 -4.06 8.40
N ASN A 3 -28.12 -4.71 7.36
CA ASN A 3 -27.30 -5.57 6.53
C ASN A 3 -26.39 -4.63 5.73
N ALA A 4 -25.18 -4.37 6.22
CA ALA A 4 -24.20 -3.55 5.52
C ALA A 4 -23.72 -4.32 4.29
N ILE A 5 -24.45 -4.16 3.18
CA ILE A 5 -24.10 -4.74 1.89
C ILE A 5 -22.93 -3.90 1.35
N CYS A 6 -21.78 -4.55 1.14
CA CYS A 6 -20.64 -3.92 0.50
C CYS A 6 -20.89 -3.72 -0.99
N SER A 7 -20.28 -2.68 -1.56
CA SER A 7 -20.45 -2.33 -2.96
C SER A 7 -19.61 -3.22 -3.87
N ASP A 8 -19.67 -2.99 -5.18
CA ASP A 8 -18.82 -3.71 -6.13
C ASP A 8 -17.33 -3.57 -5.78
N ASN A 9 -16.60 -4.67 -5.94
CA ASN A 9 -15.17 -4.79 -5.61
C ASN A 9 -14.81 -4.58 -4.13
N GLU A 10 -15.80 -4.66 -3.24
CA GLU A 10 -15.59 -4.67 -1.80
C GLU A 10 -15.91 -6.03 -1.18
N ILE A 11 -15.31 -6.32 -0.02
CA ILE A 11 -15.61 -7.46 0.84
C ILE A 11 -15.87 -6.98 2.26
N HIS A 12 -16.75 -7.70 2.95
CA HIS A 12 -17.07 -7.40 4.34
C HIS A 12 -16.00 -7.98 5.26
N GLU A 13 -15.34 -7.11 6.01
CA GLU A 13 -14.31 -7.49 6.95
C GLU A 13 -14.73 -7.21 8.39
N LYS A 14 -14.25 -8.07 9.30
CA LYS A 14 -14.58 -7.96 10.73
C LYS A 14 -13.81 -6.84 11.42
N CYS A 15 -12.60 -6.57 10.92
CA CYS A 15 -11.73 -5.50 11.39
C CYS A 15 -11.14 -4.78 10.18
N ILE A 16 -11.57 -3.54 9.93
CA ILE A 16 -11.02 -2.71 8.86
C ILE A 16 -9.96 -1.74 9.37
N ASN A 17 -9.03 -1.36 8.49
CA ASN A 17 -8.15 -0.22 8.74
C ASN A 17 -8.95 1.08 8.53
N TYR A 18 -8.90 2.01 9.49
CA TYR A 18 -9.62 3.29 9.41
C TYR A 18 -8.91 4.32 8.52
N CYS A 19 -7.61 4.13 8.30
CA CYS A 19 -6.79 4.98 7.43
C CYS A 19 -6.25 4.16 6.25
N PRO A 20 -7.11 3.51 5.43
CA PRO A 20 -6.62 2.72 4.32
C PRO A 20 -5.94 3.64 3.28
N PRO A 21 -4.99 3.10 2.49
CA PRO A 21 -4.43 3.83 1.36
C PRO A 21 -5.51 4.10 0.31
N THR A 22 -5.34 5.17 -0.46
CA THR A 22 -6.20 5.53 -1.60
C THR A 22 -5.37 5.81 -2.84
N CYS A 23 -5.98 5.88 -4.03
CA CYS A 23 -5.25 6.28 -5.25
C CYS A 23 -4.51 7.62 -5.04
N GLN A 24 -5.15 8.58 -4.36
CA GLN A 24 -4.64 9.93 -4.14
C GLN A 24 -3.65 10.00 -2.97
N ARG A 25 -3.66 8.99 -2.09
CA ARG A 25 -2.76 8.90 -0.94
C ARG A 25 -2.35 7.44 -0.71
N PRO A 26 -1.44 6.90 -1.55
CA PRO A 26 -1.00 5.51 -1.48
C PRO A 26 -0.17 5.20 -0.22
N ASN A 27 0.53 6.20 0.31
CA ASN A 27 1.39 6.08 1.49
C ASN A 27 0.83 6.92 2.65
N PRO A 28 -0.32 6.54 3.26
CA PRO A 28 -0.84 7.26 4.42
C PRO A 28 0.13 7.13 5.62
N PRO A 29 0.17 8.11 6.54
CA PRO A 29 0.90 7.94 7.79
C PRO A 29 0.34 6.76 8.58
N VAL A 30 1.18 6.21 9.48
CA VAL A 30 0.79 5.11 10.38
C VAL A 30 -0.56 5.44 11.03
N CYS A 31 -1.56 4.58 10.82
CA CYS A 31 -2.89 4.78 11.39
C CYS A 31 -2.78 4.60 12.91
N GLN A 32 -2.74 5.72 13.64
CA GLN A 32 -2.53 5.73 15.09
C GLN A 32 -3.71 5.13 15.88
N PHE A 33 -4.87 4.99 15.24
CA PHE A 33 -6.09 4.47 15.85
C PHE A 33 -6.56 3.21 15.13
N PHE A 34 -6.06 2.06 15.58
CA PHE A 34 -6.55 0.77 15.12
C PHE A 34 -7.81 0.40 15.90
N VAL A 35 -8.96 0.92 15.47
CA VAL A 35 -10.25 0.50 16.00
C VAL A 35 -10.80 -0.59 15.08
N CYS A 36 -10.87 -1.82 15.58
CA CYS A 36 -11.53 -2.90 14.84
C CYS A 36 -13.04 -2.61 14.76
N GLN A 37 -13.48 -2.16 13.59
CA GLN A 37 -14.89 -2.03 13.26
C GLN A 37 -15.21 -2.91 12.06
N LYS A 38 -16.43 -3.45 12.04
CA LYS A 38 -16.95 -4.17 10.88
C LYS A 38 -17.23 -3.18 9.76
N GLY A 39 -16.84 -3.51 8.54
CA GLY A 39 -17.07 -2.65 7.39
C GLY A 39 -16.60 -3.26 6.09
N CYS A 40 -16.59 -2.46 5.04
CA CYS A 40 -16.24 -2.89 3.69
C CYS A 40 -14.83 -2.43 3.32
N VAL A 41 -14.01 -3.35 2.84
CA VAL A 41 -12.66 -3.08 2.30
C VAL A 41 -12.61 -3.46 0.83
N CYS A 42 -11.74 -2.82 0.06
CA CYS A 42 -11.51 -3.22 -1.32
C CYS A 42 -10.93 -4.63 -1.37
N LYS A 43 -11.36 -5.43 -2.35
CA LYS A 43 -10.78 -6.73 -2.67
C LYS A 43 -9.30 -6.59 -3.03
N ASP A 44 -8.55 -7.68 -2.91
CA ASP A 44 -7.18 -7.76 -3.38
C ASP A 44 -7.07 -7.32 -4.85
N GLY A 45 -6.08 -6.47 -5.16
CA GLY A 45 -5.93 -5.87 -6.48
C GLY A 45 -6.74 -4.59 -6.72
N TYR A 46 -7.59 -4.19 -5.77
CA TYR A 46 -8.38 -2.96 -5.81
C TYR A 46 -7.97 -1.99 -4.70
N ILE A 47 -8.13 -0.70 -4.94
CA ILE A 47 -7.84 0.37 -4.00
C ILE A 47 -8.95 1.42 -4.07
N ARG A 48 -9.23 2.07 -2.94
CA ARG A 48 -10.27 3.09 -2.89
C ARG A 48 -9.80 4.34 -3.61
N ASP A 49 -10.59 4.79 -4.58
CA ASP A 49 -10.44 6.10 -5.18
C ASP A 49 -11.18 7.12 -4.31
N SER A 50 -10.48 8.12 -3.77
CA SER A 50 -11.11 9.14 -2.92
C SER A 50 -11.97 10.12 -3.71
N ILE A 51 -11.87 10.14 -5.05
CA ILE A 51 -12.66 11.02 -5.91
C ILE A 51 -14.04 10.40 -6.18
N SER A 52 -14.09 9.19 -6.74
CA SER A 52 -15.36 8.47 -6.98
C SER A 52 -15.96 7.84 -5.73
N GLY A 53 -15.13 7.58 -4.71
CA GLY A 53 -15.50 6.85 -3.51
C GLY A 53 -15.53 5.33 -3.70
N GLY A 54 -15.34 4.81 -4.91
CA GLY A 54 -15.39 3.37 -5.22
C GLY A 54 -14.04 2.66 -5.13
N CYS A 55 -14.07 1.32 -5.13
CA CYS A 55 -12.87 0.49 -5.28
C CYS A 55 -12.57 0.27 -6.76
N VAL A 56 -11.45 0.84 -7.22
CA VAL A 56 -10.97 0.72 -8.61
C VAL A 56 -9.76 -0.21 -8.68
N PRO A 57 -9.50 -0.86 -9.82
CA PRO A 57 -8.27 -1.62 -10.00
C PRO A 57 -7.04 -0.75 -9.73
N ILE A 58 -6.05 -1.25 -8.99
CA ILE A 58 -4.84 -0.48 -8.64
C ILE A 58 -4.13 0.07 -9.89
N LYS A 59 -4.13 -0.70 -10.99
CA LYS A 59 -3.56 -0.31 -12.28
C LYS A 59 -4.24 0.91 -12.93
N ASP A 60 -5.46 1.23 -12.53
CA ASP A 60 -6.23 2.35 -13.07
C ASP A 60 -5.98 3.64 -12.26
N CYS A 61 -5.27 3.56 -11.13
CA CYS A 61 -4.77 4.76 -10.46
C CYS A 61 -3.59 5.34 -11.25
N GLU A 62 -3.80 6.49 -11.88
CA GLU A 62 -2.72 7.22 -12.54
C GLU A 62 -1.65 7.67 -11.53
N ASN A 63 -0.37 7.55 -11.91
CA ASN A 63 0.78 8.04 -11.14
C ASN A 63 0.83 7.57 -9.67
N LEU A 64 0.26 6.40 -9.37
CA LEU A 64 0.18 5.89 -8.00
C LEU A 64 1.56 5.71 -7.35
N CYS A 65 2.53 5.22 -8.13
CA CYS A 65 3.90 5.05 -7.71
C CYS A 65 4.86 5.61 -8.75
N LEU A 66 6.07 5.95 -8.32
CA LEU A 66 7.12 6.46 -9.20
C LEU A 66 7.74 5.34 -10.06
N ASP A 67 8.65 5.72 -10.95
CA ASP A 67 9.39 4.78 -11.79
C ASP A 67 10.02 3.66 -10.97
N ASN A 68 9.92 2.43 -11.49
CA ASN A 68 10.42 1.20 -10.88
C ASN A 68 9.86 0.87 -9.49
N GLN A 69 8.72 1.47 -9.14
CA GLN A 69 7.94 1.08 -7.97
C GLN A 69 6.68 0.32 -8.39
N LYS A 70 6.17 -0.51 -7.49
CA LYS A 70 4.87 -1.15 -7.54
C LYS A 70 4.11 -0.81 -6.27
N PHE A 71 2.82 -0.56 -6.39
CA PHE A 71 1.97 -0.42 -5.22
C PHE A 71 1.66 -1.80 -4.64
N ASP A 72 1.72 -1.91 -3.33
CA ASP A 72 1.29 -3.09 -2.59
C ASP A 72 0.48 -2.62 -1.37
N VAL A 73 -0.66 -3.24 -1.13
CA VAL A 73 -1.48 -2.98 0.07
C VAL A 73 -0.89 -3.63 1.31
N CYS A 74 -0.05 -4.65 1.14
CA CYS A 74 0.56 -5.44 2.21
C CYS A 74 2.00 -5.81 1.82
N GLY A 75 2.81 -4.79 1.50
CA GLY A 75 4.23 -4.94 1.22
C GLY A 75 5.09 -5.03 2.49
N ALA A 76 6.37 -5.34 2.30
CA ALA A 76 7.31 -5.49 3.41
C ALA A 76 7.56 -4.16 4.12
N ALA A 77 7.40 -4.12 5.45
CA ALA A 77 7.73 -2.95 6.27
C ALA A 77 9.23 -2.60 6.27
N CYS A 78 10.08 -3.54 5.84
CA CYS A 78 11.52 -3.36 5.69
C CYS A 78 11.95 -3.53 4.22
N PRO A 79 11.63 -2.56 3.33
CA PRO A 79 12.06 -2.67 1.95
C PRO A 79 13.59 -2.65 1.83
N VAL A 80 14.12 -3.34 0.83
CA VAL A 80 15.54 -3.34 0.49
C VAL A 80 15.96 -1.92 0.05
N SER A 81 17.08 -1.45 0.57
CA SER A 81 17.63 -0.14 0.24
C SER A 81 19.13 -0.19 -0.04
N CYS A 82 19.68 0.91 -0.55
CA CYS A 82 21.11 1.01 -0.81
C CYS A 82 21.96 0.99 0.47
N GLN A 83 21.42 1.48 1.58
CA GLN A 83 22.08 1.38 2.88
C GLN A 83 21.87 0.02 3.54
N ILE A 84 20.75 -0.65 3.26
CA ILE A 84 20.36 -1.93 3.86
C ILE A 84 19.91 -2.91 2.76
N PRO A 85 20.87 -3.54 2.05
CA PRO A 85 20.55 -4.46 0.96
C PRO A 85 19.96 -5.79 1.47
N VAL A 86 20.23 -6.15 2.73
CA VAL A 86 19.67 -7.34 3.40
C VAL A 86 19.14 -6.93 4.77
N PRO A 87 17.82 -6.78 4.94
CA PRO A 87 17.25 -6.47 6.25
C PRO A 87 17.53 -7.61 7.24
N ALA A 88 18.30 -7.32 8.30
CA ALA A 88 18.69 -8.33 9.30
C ALA A 88 17.49 -8.97 10.03
N THR A 89 16.43 -8.18 10.23
CA THR A 89 15.15 -8.64 10.78
C THR A 89 14.01 -7.85 10.13
N CYS A 90 13.18 -8.51 9.33
CA CYS A 90 11.91 -7.94 8.91
C CYS A 90 10.82 -8.32 9.90
N ASN A 91 10.15 -7.33 10.47
CA ASN A 91 8.90 -7.62 11.15
C ASN A 91 7.90 -8.14 10.11
N LYS A 92 7.11 -9.16 10.47
CA LYS A 92 6.05 -9.73 9.60
C LYS A 92 4.85 -8.79 9.41
N ASN A 93 4.87 -7.64 10.06
CA ASN A 93 3.88 -6.59 9.82
C ASN A 93 4.03 -6.08 8.39
N CYS A 94 2.98 -6.20 7.60
CA CYS A 94 2.94 -5.58 6.29
C CYS A 94 2.44 -4.14 6.36
N VAL A 95 2.89 -3.32 5.43
CA VAL A 95 2.46 -1.92 5.29
C VAL A 95 2.00 -1.69 3.85
N SER A 96 1.03 -0.82 3.68
CA SER A 96 0.61 -0.39 2.35
C SER A 96 1.53 0.71 1.84
N GLY A 97 1.87 0.67 0.56
CA GLY A 97 2.62 1.73 -0.07
C GLY A 97 3.24 1.37 -1.42
N CYS A 98 4.11 2.25 -1.89
CA CYS A 98 4.93 2.02 -3.08
C CYS A 98 6.25 1.38 -2.69
N PHE A 99 6.54 0.23 -3.26
CA PHE A 99 7.76 -0.56 -3.02
C PHE A 99 8.55 -0.72 -4.31
N CYS A 100 9.87 -0.79 -4.23
CA CYS A 100 10.67 -1.08 -5.41
C CYS A 100 10.26 -2.43 -6.03
N LYS A 101 10.22 -2.47 -7.37
CA LYS A 101 10.04 -3.71 -8.12
C LYS A 101 11.22 -4.65 -7.82
N GLU A 102 10.99 -5.95 -8.06
CA GLU A 102 12.04 -6.95 -7.91
C GLU A 102 13.27 -6.59 -8.76
N GLY A 103 14.47 -6.73 -8.18
CA GLY A 103 15.72 -6.32 -8.80
C GLY A 103 16.12 -4.85 -8.61
N PHE A 104 15.25 -4.02 -8.02
CA PHE A 104 15.56 -2.63 -7.70
C PHE A 104 15.70 -2.41 -6.19
N MET A 105 16.55 -1.46 -5.81
CA MET A 105 16.79 -1.05 -4.42
C MET A 105 16.38 0.40 -4.21
N PHE A 106 15.82 0.72 -3.05
CA PHE A 106 15.48 2.10 -2.72
C PHE A 106 16.75 2.90 -2.37
N ASP A 107 16.96 4.01 -3.06
CA ASP A 107 18.00 4.98 -2.72
C ASP A 107 17.41 6.10 -1.85
N GLU A 108 17.85 6.17 -0.61
CA GLU A 108 17.37 7.15 0.37
C GLU A 108 17.74 8.60 0.02
N PHE A 109 18.78 8.83 -0.78
CA PHE A 109 19.23 10.16 -1.17
C PHE A 109 18.38 10.71 -2.31
N THR A 110 18.20 9.94 -3.37
CA THR A 110 17.40 10.37 -4.54
C THR A 110 15.91 10.12 -4.37
N LYS A 111 15.50 9.31 -3.38
CA LYS A 111 14.12 8.84 -3.17
C LYS A 111 13.57 8.04 -4.37
N LYS A 112 14.43 7.31 -5.07
CA LYS A 112 14.10 6.52 -6.27
C LYS A 112 14.49 5.05 -6.11
N CYS A 113 13.90 4.20 -6.93
CA CYS A 113 14.29 2.80 -7.05
C CYS A 113 15.32 2.66 -8.18
N VAL A 114 16.51 2.16 -7.85
CA VAL A 114 17.66 2.04 -8.76
C VAL A 114 18.12 0.58 -8.87
N GLU A 115 18.63 0.19 -10.03
CA GLU A 115 19.20 -1.15 -10.25
C GLU A 115 20.57 -1.30 -9.57
N LYS A 116 21.32 -0.21 -9.44
CA LYS A 116 22.64 -0.16 -8.81
C LYS A 116 22.72 1.04 -7.89
N CYS A 117 23.24 0.81 -6.69
CA CYS A 117 23.44 1.89 -5.74
C CYS A 117 24.55 2.82 -6.20
N PRO A 118 24.33 4.15 -6.10
CA PRO A 118 25.40 5.11 -6.33
C PRO A 118 26.53 4.88 -5.32
N ASN A 119 27.76 5.06 -5.79
CA ASN A 119 28.98 4.97 -4.96
C ASN A 119 29.15 6.20 -4.07
#